data_AF-A0A9W8QP65-F1
#
_entry.id   AF-A0A9W8QP65-F1
#
_cell.length_a   1.000
_cell.length_b   1.000
_cell.length_c   1.000
_cell.angle_alpha   90.00
_cell.angle_beta   90.00
_cell.angle_gamma   90.00
#
_symmetry.space_group_name_H-M   'P 1'
#
loop_
_entity.id
_entity.type
_entity.pdbx_description
1 polymer ?
#
loop_
_entity_poly.entity_id
_entity_poly.type
_entity_poly.pdbx_seq_one_letter_code
_entity_poly.pdbx_strand_id
1 'polypeptide(L)'
;MKTVTSLVALRPATSFISAHSLRASTIARSYATQNTQGPTPLGPKRRGVTPFNDDGYVPWKELSVPEKAARATQQSFNFGFVLVGLVLTGGVGYLLWTDVFSPNSKTVQFNRAIDKIKKDERCLELFGDAKKILAHGEETNNKWQRARPLASTERVDKQGVHHLILHFHVEGPRNHGVAQVHMVKLPGHSDYEYKYLFVDVKGHERVYLENSEANRSAGKKSFSMFGVKWD
;
A
#
# COMPACT_ATOMS: atom_id res chain seq x y z
N MET A 1 39.24 -42.11 -8.07
CA MET A 1 38.33 -41.51 -9.06
C MET A 1 37.07 -42.35 -9.11
N LYS A 2 35.93 -41.84 -8.63
CA LYS A 2 34.65 -42.56 -8.63
C LYS A 2 33.70 -41.81 -9.57
N THR A 3 33.24 -42.49 -10.61
CA THR A 3 32.32 -41.99 -11.63
C THR A 3 30.91 -41.91 -11.04
N VAL A 4 30.27 -40.74 -11.15
CA VAL A 4 28.88 -40.52 -10.76
C VAL A 4 28.03 -40.57 -12.02
N THR A 5 27.22 -41.62 -12.12
CA THR A 5 26.24 -41.84 -13.18
C THR A 5 25.06 -40.89 -12.98
N SER A 6 24.86 -39.97 -13.94
CA SER A 6 23.71 -39.05 -13.98
C SER A 6 22.52 -39.75 -14.63
N LEU A 7 21.42 -39.93 -13.88
CA LEU A 7 20.15 -40.40 -14.43
C LEU A 7 19.27 -39.19 -14.78
N VAL A 8 19.05 -38.99 -16.08
CA VAL A 8 18.16 -37.98 -16.64
C VAL A 8 16.71 -38.42 -16.42
N ALA A 9 15.99 -37.72 -15.55
CA ALA A 9 14.56 -37.92 -15.34
C ALA A 9 13.76 -37.29 -16.49
N LEU A 10 13.16 -38.12 -17.34
CA LEU A 10 12.19 -37.72 -18.36
C LEU A 10 10.88 -37.31 -17.70
N ARG A 11 10.49 -36.03 -17.87
CA ARG A 11 9.18 -35.51 -17.48
C ARG A 11 8.12 -35.96 -18.51
N PRO A 12 6.92 -36.39 -18.10
CA PRO A 12 5.84 -36.65 -19.04
C PRO A 12 5.22 -35.32 -19.51
N ALA A 13 5.09 -35.17 -20.82
CA ALA A 13 4.39 -34.06 -21.46
C ALA A 13 2.88 -34.23 -21.25
N THR A 14 2.24 -33.28 -20.57
CA THR A 14 0.79 -33.19 -20.47
C THR A 14 0.21 -32.66 -21.78
N SER A 15 -0.50 -33.52 -22.50
CA SER A 15 -1.27 -33.20 -23.71
C SER A 15 -2.53 -32.40 -23.33
N PHE A 16 -2.64 -31.17 -23.85
CA PHE A 16 -3.86 -30.38 -23.78
C PHE A 16 -4.85 -30.92 -24.81
N ILE A 17 -5.88 -31.63 -24.35
CA ILE A 17 -7.01 -32.04 -25.19
C ILE A 17 -7.94 -30.83 -25.35
N SER A 18 -7.99 -30.31 -26.58
CA SER A 18 -8.93 -29.29 -27.03
C SER A 18 -10.36 -29.83 -26.97
N ALA A 19 -11.13 -29.38 -25.98
CA ALA A 19 -12.55 -29.70 -25.88
C ALA A 19 -13.32 -28.98 -27.00
N HIS A 20 -14.05 -29.79 -27.76
CA HIS A 20 -14.75 -29.41 -28.97
C HIS A 20 -15.92 -28.45 -28.68
N SER A 21 -16.12 -27.49 -29.58
CA SER A 21 -17.26 -26.58 -29.61
C SER A 21 -18.58 -27.36 -29.71
N LEU A 22 -19.36 -27.40 -28.64
CA LEU A 22 -20.74 -27.89 -28.68
C LEU A 22 -21.60 -26.86 -29.40
N ARG A 23 -21.94 -27.18 -30.64
CA ARG A 23 -22.91 -26.49 -31.49
C ARG A 23 -24.27 -26.50 -30.79
N ALA A 24 -24.78 -25.34 -30.40
CA ALA A 24 -26.11 -25.19 -29.82
C ALA A 24 -27.16 -25.60 -30.85
N SER A 25 -27.81 -26.74 -30.64
CA SER A 25 -29.01 -27.15 -31.38
C SER A 25 -30.19 -26.33 -30.90
N THR A 26 -30.63 -25.36 -31.71
CA THR A 26 -31.90 -24.67 -31.51
C THR A 26 -33.05 -25.66 -31.75
N ILE A 27 -33.61 -26.20 -30.68
CA ILE A 27 -34.90 -26.90 -30.75
C ILE A 27 -35.97 -25.84 -31.00
N ALA A 28 -36.40 -25.70 -32.24
CA ALA A 28 -37.60 -24.96 -32.58
C ALA A 28 -38.79 -25.70 -31.95
N ARG A 29 -39.35 -25.16 -30.87
CA ARG A 29 -40.64 -25.63 -30.34
C ARG A 29 -41.73 -25.09 -31.26
N SER A 30 -42.27 -25.97 -32.09
CA SER A 30 -43.49 -25.71 -32.86
C SER A 30 -44.66 -25.52 -31.88
N TYR A 31 -45.23 -24.32 -31.80
CA TYR A 31 -46.47 -24.09 -31.08
C TYR A 31 -47.63 -24.62 -31.94
N ALA A 32 -48.31 -25.66 -31.47
CA ALA A 32 -49.57 -26.10 -32.03
C ALA A 32 -50.69 -25.15 -31.57
N THR A 33 -51.28 -24.40 -32.49
CA THR A 33 -52.49 -23.61 -32.22
C THR A 33 -53.69 -24.56 -32.20
N GLN A 34 -54.16 -24.96 -31.02
CA GLN A 34 -55.48 -25.61 -30.90
C GLN A 34 -56.56 -24.53 -30.99
N ASN A 35 -57.20 -24.43 -32.16
CA ASN A 35 -58.42 -23.67 -32.32
C ASN A 35 -59.59 -24.54 -31.89
N THR A 36 -59.99 -24.46 -30.63
CA THR A 36 -61.18 -25.14 -30.11
C THR A 36 -62.04 -24.12 -29.37
N GLN A 37 -63.18 -23.77 -29.99
CA GLN A 37 -64.24 -22.98 -29.38
C GLN A 37 -64.95 -23.86 -28.32
N GLY A 38 -64.72 -23.54 -27.04
CA GLY A 38 -65.35 -24.14 -25.87
C GLY A 38 -65.11 -23.26 -24.64
N PRO A 39 -65.92 -23.36 -23.56
CA PRO A 39 -65.90 -22.40 -22.46
C PRO A 39 -64.54 -22.40 -21.77
N THR A 40 -64.01 -21.20 -21.57
CA THR A 40 -62.67 -20.90 -21.03
C THR A 40 -62.27 -21.81 -19.86
N PRO A 41 -61.24 -22.67 -20.01
CA PRO A 41 -60.56 -23.22 -18.85
C PRO A 41 -59.78 -22.07 -18.22
N LEU A 42 -59.97 -21.85 -16.92
CA LEU A 42 -59.09 -20.98 -16.12
C LEU A 42 -57.65 -21.49 -16.33
N GLY A 43 -56.87 -20.73 -17.10
CA GLY A 43 -55.49 -21.06 -17.41
C GLY A 43 -54.67 -21.31 -16.14
N PRO A 44 -53.55 -22.05 -16.23
CA PRO A 44 -52.76 -22.40 -15.07
C PRO A 44 -52.35 -21.13 -14.30
N LYS A 45 -52.77 -21.05 -13.03
CA LYS A 45 -52.47 -19.95 -12.12
C LYS A 45 -50.96 -19.69 -12.12
N ARG A 46 -50.53 -18.50 -12.55
CA ARG A 46 -49.11 -18.12 -12.64
C ARG A 46 -48.41 -18.39 -11.30
N ARG A 47 -47.23 -19.01 -11.33
CA ARG A 47 -46.40 -19.21 -10.14
C ARG A 47 -46.00 -17.84 -9.59
N GLY A 48 -46.20 -17.64 -8.28
CA GLY A 48 -45.84 -16.39 -7.61
C GLY A 48 -44.33 -16.15 -7.66
N VAL A 49 -43.91 -14.94 -8.01
CA VAL A 49 -42.49 -14.55 -8.05
C VAL A 49 -41.99 -14.36 -6.61
N THR A 50 -40.93 -15.08 -6.26
CA THR A 50 -40.28 -14.99 -4.94
C THR A 50 -38.84 -14.51 -5.10
N PRO A 51 -38.17 -14.03 -4.03
CA PRO A 51 -36.79 -13.54 -4.12
C PRO A 51 -35.77 -14.59 -4.59
N PHE A 52 -36.16 -15.87 -4.64
CA PHE A 52 -35.29 -16.99 -4.99
C PHE A 52 -35.67 -17.68 -6.32
N ASN A 53 -36.79 -17.28 -6.95
CA ASN A 53 -37.32 -17.93 -8.17
C ASN A 53 -37.72 -16.87 -9.22
N ASP A 54 -36.97 -15.78 -9.30
CA ASP A 54 -37.24 -14.71 -10.25
C ASP A 54 -36.34 -14.82 -11.50
N ASP A 55 -36.94 -15.23 -12.61
CA ASP A 55 -36.25 -15.44 -13.90
C ASP A 55 -36.28 -14.19 -14.81
N GLY A 56 -36.85 -13.08 -14.34
CA GLY A 56 -36.92 -11.82 -15.11
C GLY A 56 -37.93 -11.79 -16.27
N TYR A 57 -38.50 -12.93 -16.67
CA TYR A 57 -39.41 -13.06 -17.82
C TYR A 57 -40.75 -12.30 -17.66
N VAL A 58 -41.26 -12.16 -16.43
CA VAL A 58 -42.55 -11.50 -16.16
C VAL A 58 -42.38 -9.97 -16.17
N PRO A 59 -43.18 -9.21 -16.96
CA PRO A 59 -43.11 -7.75 -17.01
C PRO A 59 -43.56 -7.08 -15.71
N TRP A 60 -42.87 -6.00 -15.29
CA TRP A 60 -43.11 -5.28 -14.03
C TRP A 60 -44.57 -4.88 -13.76
N LYS A 61 -45.35 -4.59 -14.82
CA LYS A 61 -46.75 -4.17 -14.71
C LYS A 61 -47.67 -5.29 -14.22
N GLU A 62 -47.26 -6.56 -14.36
CA GLU A 62 -48.05 -7.75 -14.03
C GLU A 62 -47.63 -8.42 -12.72
N LEU A 63 -46.66 -7.85 -11.98
CA LEU A 63 -46.29 -8.33 -10.65
C LEU A 63 -47.19 -7.69 -9.58
N SER A 64 -47.67 -8.51 -8.67
CA SER A 64 -48.33 -8.06 -7.45
C SER A 64 -47.35 -7.28 -6.56
N VAL A 65 -47.87 -6.43 -5.67
CA VAL A 65 -47.08 -5.62 -4.73
C VAL A 65 -46.02 -6.44 -3.97
N PRO A 66 -46.31 -7.65 -3.42
CA PRO A 66 -45.29 -8.45 -2.74
C PRO A 66 -44.24 -9.05 -3.70
N GLU A 67 -44.61 -9.39 -4.93
CA GLU A 67 -43.69 -9.91 -5.94
C GLU A 67 -42.73 -8.83 -6.47
N LYS A 68 -43.18 -7.58 -6.56
CA LYS A 68 -42.33 -6.42 -6.86
C LYS A 68 -41.32 -6.18 -5.75
N ALA A 69 -41.77 -6.25 -4.49
CA ALA A 69 -40.89 -6.13 -3.33
C ALA A 69 -39.84 -7.25 -3.32
N ALA A 70 -40.22 -8.49 -3.67
CA ALA A 70 -39.32 -9.62 -3.77
C ALA A 70 -38.21 -9.42 -4.83
N ARG A 71 -38.59 -9.03 -6.05
CA ARG A 71 -37.64 -8.70 -7.14
C ARG A 71 -36.72 -7.52 -6.76
N ALA A 72 -37.29 -6.47 -6.18
CA ALA A 72 -36.53 -5.31 -5.71
C ALA A 72 -35.53 -5.69 -4.59
N THR A 73 -35.91 -6.59 -3.69
CA THR A 73 -35.05 -7.06 -2.59
C THR A 73 -33.84 -7.84 -3.13
N GLN A 74 -34.04 -8.73 -4.09
CA GLN A 74 -32.96 -9.50 -4.70
C GLN A 74 -31.95 -8.60 -5.44
N GLN A 75 -32.45 -7.61 -6.19
CA GLN A 75 -31.61 -6.63 -6.87
C GLN A 75 -30.85 -5.74 -5.87
N SER A 76 -31.51 -5.34 -4.78
CA SER A 76 -30.91 -4.48 -3.75
C SER A 76 -29.89 -5.22 -2.90
N PHE A 77 -30.07 -6.52 -2.66
CA PHE A 77 -29.18 -7.34 -1.85
C PHE A 77 -27.83 -7.56 -2.53
N ASN A 78 -27.83 -7.92 -3.82
CA ASN A 78 -26.61 -8.06 -4.61
C ASN A 78 -25.86 -6.73 -4.73
N PHE A 79 -26.59 -5.63 -4.97
CA PHE A 79 -25.99 -4.29 -5.00
C PHE A 79 -25.43 -3.88 -3.62
N GLY A 80 -26.13 -4.22 -2.54
CA GLY A 80 -25.66 -4.01 -1.17
C GLY A 80 -24.32 -4.70 -0.90
N PHE A 81 -24.16 -5.95 -1.32
CA PHE A 81 -22.89 -6.67 -1.21
C PHE A 81 -21.75 -6.00 -2.00
N VAL A 82 -22.05 -5.51 -3.22
CA VAL A 82 -21.06 -4.76 -4.02
C VAL A 82 -20.63 -3.48 -3.29
N LEU A 83 -21.57 -2.73 -2.71
CA LEU A 83 -21.26 -1.52 -1.94
C LEU A 83 -20.44 -1.83 -0.69
N VAL A 84 -20.78 -2.87 0.06
CA VAL A 84 -20.00 -3.31 1.23
C VAL A 84 -18.58 -3.68 0.81
N GLY A 85 -18.42 -4.44 -0.28
CA GLY A 85 -17.11 -4.78 -0.84
C GLY A 85 -16.29 -3.56 -1.23
N LEU A 86 -16.94 -2.56 -1.86
CA LEU A 86 -16.28 -1.31 -2.26
C LEU A 86 -15.82 -0.49 -1.05
N VAL A 87 -16.66 -0.38 -0.01
CA VAL A 87 -16.29 0.33 1.24
C VAL A 87 -15.12 -0.37 1.93
N LEU A 88 -15.16 -1.70 2.06
CA LEU A 88 -14.08 -2.46 2.69
C LEU A 88 -12.77 -2.34 1.90
N THR A 89 -12.84 -2.48 0.58
CA THR A 89 -11.67 -2.37 -0.31
C THR A 89 -11.10 -0.96 -0.29
N GLY A 90 -11.96 0.06 -0.33
CA GLY A 90 -11.58 1.46 -0.20
C GLY A 90 -10.94 1.78 1.15
N GLY A 91 -11.47 1.22 2.24
CA GLY A 91 -10.91 1.38 3.59
C GLY A 91 -9.49 0.81 3.70
N VAL A 92 -9.25 -0.41 3.20
CA VAL A 92 -7.90 -0.99 3.18
C VAL A 92 -6.96 -0.18 2.29
N GLY A 93 -7.42 0.24 1.11
CA GLY A 93 -6.66 1.09 0.21
C GLY A 93 -6.27 2.42 0.86
N TYR A 94 -7.18 3.04 1.62
CA TYR A 94 -6.93 4.26 2.36
C TYR A 94 -5.82 4.08 3.41
N LEU A 95 -5.90 3.02 4.23
CA LEU A 95 -4.89 2.74 5.26
C LEU A 95 -3.49 2.51 4.65
N LEU A 96 -3.41 1.75 3.55
CA LEU A 96 -2.15 1.55 2.85
C LEU A 96 -1.59 2.85 2.28
N TRP A 97 -2.47 3.73 1.75
CA TRP A 97 -2.06 5.03 1.24
C TRP A 97 -1.52 5.92 2.35
N THR A 98 -2.18 6.00 3.50
CA THR A 98 -1.76 6.85 4.62
C THR A 98 -0.48 6.36 5.28
N ASP A 99 -0.27 5.05 5.36
CA ASP A 99 0.85 4.48 6.10
C ASP A 99 2.10 4.28 5.23
N VAL A 100 1.93 3.80 3.99
CA VAL A 100 3.06 3.39 3.14
C VAL A 100 3.40 4.45 2.09
N PHE A 101 2.39 4.98 1.41
CA PHE A 101 2.59 5.87 0.25
C PHE A 101 2.54 7.35 0.60
N SER A 102 2.13 7.69 1.83
CA SER A 102 2.17 9.07 2.30
C SER A 102 3.62 9.59 2.28
N PRO A 103 3.88 10.79 1.73
CA PRO A 103 5.20 11.43 1.80
C PRO A 103 5.72 11.60 3.23
N ASN A 104 4.80 11.57 4.20
CA ASN A 104 5.07 11.67 5.63
C ASN A 104 5.36 10.31 6.29
N SER A 105 5.40 9.22 5.52
CA SER A 105 5.70 7.88 6.04
C SER A 105 7.16 7.76 6.50
N LYS A 106 7.37 6.98 7.56
CA LYS A 106 8.68 6.73 8.18
C LYS A 106 9.67 6.12 7.19
N THR A 107 9.20 5.24 6.31
CA THR A 107 10.01 4.58 5.27
C THR A 107 10.47 5.58 4.20
N VAL A 108 9.60 6.50 3.79
CA VAL A 108 9.95 7.56 2.82
C VAL A 108 10.99 8.49 3.42
N GLN A 109 10.81 8.91 4.67
CA GLN A 109 11.78 9.77 5.37
C GLN A 109 13.13 9.09 5.58
N PHE A 110 13.13 7.79 5.88
CA PHE A 110 14.34 6.97 5.95
C PHE A 110 15.10 6.91 4.62
N ASN A 111 14.41 6.59 3.52
CA ASN A 111 15.01 6.55 2.20
C ASN A 111 15.58 7.93 1.80
N ARG A 112 14.83 9.01 2.08
CA ARG A 112 15.28 10.38 1.85
C ARG A 112 16.53 10.72 2.66
N ALA A 113 16.62 10.29 3.92
CA ALA A 113 17.80 10.48 4.75
C ALA A 113 19.02 9.73 4.19
N ILE A 114 18.84 8.48 3.74
CA ILE A 114 19.91 7.70 3.10
C ILE A 114 20.39 8.38 1.81
N ASP A 115 19.47 8.87 0.98
CA ASP A 115 19.82 9.57 -0.25
C ASP A 115 20.62 10.83 0.03
N LYS A 116 20.34 11.54 1.13
CA LYS A 116 21.16 12.69 1.57
C LYS A 116 22.55 12.24 2.00
N ILE A 117 22.66 11.16 2.76
CA ILE A 117 23.96 10.59 3.20
C ILE A 117 24.80 10.15 1.99
N LYS A 118 24.18 9.52 0.99
CA LYS A 118 24.85 9.10 -0.25
C LYS A 118 25.28 10.25 -1.16
N LYS A 119 24.73 11.45 -0.97
CA LYS A 119 25.05 12.65 -1.77
C LYS A 119 26.12 13.53 -1.11
N ASP A 120 26.29 13.47 0.21
CA ASP A 120 27.26 14.29 0.93
C ASP A 120 28.69 13.71 0.78
N GLU A 121 29.60 14.51 0.22
CA GLU A 121 31.00 14.14 -0.01
C GLU A 121 31.70 13.72 1.29
N ARG A 122 31.40 14.39 2.40
CA ARG A 122 31.97 14.07 3.72
C ARG A 122 31.61 12.66 4.18
N CYS A 123 30.38 12.22 3.87
CA CYS A 123 29.95 10.86 4.16
C CYS A 123 30.58 9.86 3.20
N LEU A 124 30.73 10.21 1.92
CA LEU A 124 31.38 9.35 0.93
C LEU A 124 32.86 9.12 1.23
N GLU A 125 33.58 10.11 1.75
CA GLU A 125 34.98 9.93 2.17
C GLU A 125 35.10 8.90 3.31
N LEU A 126 34.18 8.96 4.28
CA LEU A 126 34.15 8.10 5.46
C LEU A 126 33.69 6.67 5.14
N PHE A 127 32.62 6.51 4.37
CA PHE A 127 32.01 5.21 4.08
C PHE A 127 32.58 4.55 2.81
N GLY A 128 33.00 5.35 1.83
CA GLY A 128 33.48 4.93 0.52
C GLY A 128 32.44 5.12 -0.59
N ASP A 129 32.46 4.23 -1.58
CA ASP A 129 31.62 4.32 -2.79
C ASP A 129 30.11 4.31 -2.46
N ALA A 130 29.38 5.33 -2.94
CA ALA A 130 27.96 5.58 -2.69
C ALA A 130 27.07 4.35 -2.98
N LYS A 131 27.42 3.57 -4.01
CA LYS A 131 26.64 2.39 -4.43
C LYS A 131 26.73 1.23 -3.45
N LYS A 132 27.79 1.17 -2.65
CA LYS A 132 28.04 0.11 -1.67
C LYS A 132 27.58 0.49 -0.27
N ILE A 133 27.02 1.69 -0.10
CA ILE A 133 26.46 2.14 1.18
C ILE A 133 25.09 1.49 1.38
N LEU A 134 25.01 0.64 2.40
CA LEU A 134 23.81 -0.04 2.86
C LEU A 134 23.35 0.60 4.16
N ALA A 135 22.04 0.68 4.35
CA ALA A 135 21.45 1.18 5.58
C ALA A 135 20.42 0.18 6.08
N HIS A 136 20.44 -0.10 7.38
CA HIS A 136 19.57 -1.09 8.00
C HIS A 136 19.12 -0.63 9.39
N GLY A 137 18.00 -1.18 9.86
CA GLY A 137 17.46 -0.88 11.18
C GLY A 137 18.29 -1.46 12.33
N GLU A 138 17.71 -1.50 13.53
CA GLU A 138 18.44 -2.05 14.69
C GLU A 138 18.66 -3.55 14.57
N GLU A 139 19.83 -4.00 15.04
CA GLU A 139 20.09 -5.41 15.20
C GLU A 139 19.25 -5.96 16.35
N THR A 140 18.48 -7.00 16.07
CA THR A 140 17.71 -7.68 17.13
C THR A 140 18.62 -8.74 17.77
N ASN A 141 18.69 -8.79 19.10
CA ASN A 141 19.43 -9.82 19.85
C ASN A 141 18.88 -11.25 19.67
N ASN A 142 17.75 -11.41 18.96
CA ASN A 142 17.16 -12.71 18.69
C ASN A 142 17.73 -13.30 17.39
N LYS A 143 18.54 -14.36 17.52
CA LYS A 143 19.16 -15.08 16.38
C LYS A 143 18.16 -15.64 15.35
N TRP A 144 16.89 -15.81 15.74
CA TRP A 144 15.82 -16.30 14.84
C TRP A 144 15.18 -15.17 14.03
N GLN A 145 15.34 -13.90 14.43
CA GLN A 145 14.85 -12.75 13.69
C GLN A 145 15.95 -12.20 12.79
N ARG A 146 15.83 -12.49 11.48
CA ARG A 146 16.73 -11.96 10.45
C ARG A 146 16.33 -10.57 9.95
N ALA A 147 15.09 -10.15 10.24
CA ALA A 147 14.60 -8.83 9.87
C ALA A 147 15.19 -7.79 10.85
N ARG A 148 15.72 -6.69 10.31
CA ARG A 148 16.22 -5.54 11.06
C ARG A 148 15.18 -4.42 11.00
N PRO A 149 14.23 -4.33 11.97
CA PRO A 149 13.19 -3.32 11.93
C PRO A 149 13.79 -1.93 12.11
N LEU A 150 13.25 -0.95 11.38
CA LEU A 150 13.66 0.45 11.50
C LEU A 150 13.22 1.01 12.85
N ALA A 151 14.17 1.40 13.71
CA ALA A 151 13.86 2.06 14.96
C ALA A 151 13.34 3.47 14.68
N SER A 152 12.02 3.63 14.87
CA SER A 152 11.33 4.89 14.66
C SER A 152 10.48 5.21 15.89
N THR A 153 10.67 6.40 16.43
CA THR A 153 9.88 6.92 17.57
C THR A 153 9.13 8.15 17.10
N GLU A 154 7.81 8.12 17.25
CA GLU A 154 6.96 9.27 16.97
C GLU A 154 6.41 9.80 18.30
N ARG A 155 6.56 11.11 18.53
CA ARG A 155 6.09 11.79 19.75
C ARG A 155 5.35 13.04 19.36
N VAL A 156 4.33 13.40 20.13
CA VAL A 156 3.63 14.67 19.98
C VAL A 156 3.87 15.48 21.24
N ASP A 157 4.42 16.68 21.06
CA ASP A 157 4.65 17.61 22.14
C ASP A 157 3.34 18.25 22.62
N LYS A 158 3.36 18.85 23.82
CA LYS A 158 2.17 19.53 24.39
C LYS A 158 1.65 20.67 23.51
N GLN A 159 2.53 21.24 22.69
CA GLN A 159 2.27 22.29 21.73
C GLN A 159 1.72 21.77 20.39
N GLY A 160 1.50 20.46 20.27
CA GLY A 160 0.98 19.83 19.04
C GLY A 160 2.02 19.66 17.93
N VAL A 161 3.31 19.75 18.26
CA VAL A 161 4.40 19.49 17.30
C VAL A 161 4.66 17.99 17.24
N HIS A 162 4.68 17.43 16.03
CA HIS A 162 4.99 16.03 15.81
C HIS A 162 6.49 15.86 15.63
N HIS A 163 7.11 15.01 16.45
CA HIS A 163 8.50 14.65 16.41
C HIS A 163 8.65 13.25 15.85
N LEU A 164 9.37 13.11 14.75
CA LEU A 164 9.76 11.84 14.18
C LEU A 164 11.27 11.66 14.40
N ILE A 165 11.63 10.67 15.19
CA ILE A 165 13.02 10.30 15.46
C ILE A 165 13.30 8.96 14.80
N LEU A 166 14.29 8.92 13.91
CA LEU A 166 14.74 7.71 13.24
C LEU A 166 16.16 7.40 13.71
N HIS A 167 16.41 6.12 13.97
CA HIS A 167 17.72 5.60 14.32
C HIS A 167 18.01 4.39 13.43
N PHE A 168 19.16 4.41 12.76
CA PHE A 168 19.55 3.32 11.87
C PHE A 168 21.06 3.24 11.70
N HIS A 169 21.54 2.09 11.27
CA HIS A 169 22.95 1.82 11.01
C HIS A 169 23.24 1.97 9.52
N VAL A 170 24.42 2.50 9.23
CA VAL A 170 24.93 2.70 7.87
C VAL A 170 26.24 1.92 7.75
N GLU A 171 26.28 1.01 6.79
CA GLU A 171 27.46 0.20 6.45
C GLU A 171 28.00 0.65 5.10
N GLY A 172 29.28 0.96 5.07
CA GLY A 172 30.03 1.19 3.84
C GLY A 172 31.19 0.22 3.70
N PRO A 173 31.84 0.18 2.52
CA PRO A 173 33.01 -0.68 2.29
C PRO A 173 34.22 -0.34 3.19
N ARG A 174 34.32 0.89 3.71
CA ARG A 174 35.44 1.31 4.56
C ARG A 174 35.09 1.23 6.05
N ASN A 175 33.95 1.79 6.42
CA ASN A 175 33.53 1.98 7.81
C ASN A 175 32.04 1.71 7.98
N HIS A 176 31.62 1.56 9.22
CA HIS A 176 30.22 1.55 9.63
C HIS A 176 29.95 2.64 10.67
N GLY A 177 28.71 3.11 10.69
CA GLY A 177 28.29 4.22 11.54
C GLY A 177 26.82 4.17 11.87
N VAL A 178 26.41 5.05 12.77
CA VAL A 178 25.04 5.17 13.25
C VAL A 178 24.50 6.53 12.83
N ALA A 179 23.38 6.53 12.13
CA ALA A 179 22.69 7.75 11.72
C ALA A 179 21.50 8.00 12.66
N GLN A 180 21.37 9.26 13.09
CA GLN A 180 20.20 9.72 13.83
C GLN A 180 19.55 10.88 13.10
N VAL A 181 18.23 10.77 12.95
CA VAL A 181 17.41 11.78 12.31
C VAL A 181 16.39 12.26 13.31
N HIS A 182 16.29 13.57 13.48
CA HIS A 182 15.17 14.17 14.19
C HIS A 182 14.48 15.15 13.27
N MET A 183 13.22 14.85 12.98
CA MET A 183 12.35 15.69 12.18
C MET A 183 11.21 16.20 13.04
N VAL A 184 10.75 17.41 12.72
CA VAL A 184 9.64 18.07 13.39
C VAL A 184 8.62 18.51 12.36
N LYS A 185 7.36 18.35 12.69
CA LYS A 185 6.23 18.82 11.89
C LYS A 185 5.36 19.70 12.78
N LEU A 186 5.30 20.98 12.40
CA LEU A 186 4.53 21.97 13.13
C LEU A 186 3.03 21.77 12.90
N PRO A 187 2.18 22.11 13.87
CA PRO A 187 0.73 22.08 13.67
C PRO A 187 0.36 23.03 12.53
N GLY A 188 -0.35 22.52 11.52
CA GLY A 188 -0.75 23.27 10.32
C GLY A 188 0.20 23.15 9.13
N HIS A 189 1.43 22.64 9.31
CA HIS A 189 2.30 22.29 8.20
C HIS A 189 2.05 20.85 7.74
N SER A 190 2.12 20.59 6.43
CA SER A 190 1.93 19.24 5.88
C SER A 190 3.19 18.38 6.00
N ASP A 191 4.37 19.01 6.00
CA ASP A 191 5.65 18.36 5.75
C ASP A 191 6.54 18.34 7.00
N TYR A 192 7.42 17.34 7.06
CA TYR A 192 8.45 17.24 8.08
C TYR A 192 9.68 18.08 7.74
N GLU A 193 10.14 18.88 8.69
CA GLU A 193 11.39 19.62 8.63
C GLU A 193 12.47 18.93 9.46
N TYR A 194 13.71 18.91 8.97
CA TYR A 194 14.82 18.34 9.73
C TYR A 194 15.23 19.29 10.85
N LYS A 195 15.12 18.82 12.09
CA LYS A 195 15.77 19.50 13.21
C LYS A 195 17.27 19.26 13.15
N TYR A 196 17.66 18.00 13.07
CA TYR A 196 19.02 17.57 12.79
C TYR A 196 19.05 16.23 12.05
N LEU A 197 20.09 16.05 11.26
CA LEU A 197 20.50 14.79 10.65
C LEU A 197 22.01 14.69 10.82
N PHE A 198 22.48 13.69 11.54
CA PHE A 198 23.90 13.45 11.71
C PHE A 198 24.24 11.97 11.60
N VAL A 199 25.50 11.72 11.25
CA VAL A 199 26.07 10.38 11.20
C VAL A 199 27.29 10.33 12.10
N ASP A 200 27.32 9.31 12.96
CA ASP A 200 28.39 9.03 13.90
C ASP A 200 29.18 7.82 13.39
N VAL A 201 30.45 8.01 13.04
CA VAL A 201 31.32 6.94 12.53
C VAL A 201 32.39 6.68 13.57
N LYS A 202 32.61 5.41 13.90
CA LYS A 202 33.59 5.04 14.93
C LYS A 202 34.98 5.57 14.55
N GLY A 203 35.56 6.40 15.41
CA GLY A 203 36.90 6.96 15.21
C GLY A 203 36.95 8.25 14.37
N HIS A 204 35.81 8.80 13.97
CA HIS A 204 35.72 10.08 13.28
C HIS A 204 34.80 11.06 14.03
N GLU A 205 34.94 12.35 13.73
CA GLU A 205 34.03 13.36 14.24
C GLU A 205 32.62 13.17 13.63
N ARG A 206 31.60 13.45 14.43
CA ARG A 206 30.21 13.40 14.00
C ARG A 206 29.97 14.38 12.85
N VAL A 207 29.48 13.86 11.73
CA VAL A 207 29.15 14.67 10.56
C VAL A 207 27.68 15.08 10.64
N TYR A 208 27.43 16.39 10.76
CA TYR A 208 26.08 16.96 10.63
C TYR A 208 25.78 17.26 9.17
N LEU A 209 24.76 16.62 8.61
CA LEU A 209 24.26 16.87 7.25
C LEU A 209 23.25 18.01 7.26
N GLU A 210 22.34 18.00 8.23
CA GLU A 210 21.41 19.10 8.45
C GLU A 210 21.37 19.44 9.93
N ASN A 211 21.42 20.74 10.24
CA ASN A 211 21.29 21.26 11.59
C ASN A 211 20.56 22.59 11.52
N SER A 212 19.25 22.55 11.80
CA SER A 212 18.38 23.73 11.76
C SER A 212 18.78 24.80 12.78
N GLU A 213 19.32 24.41 13.94
CA GLU A 213 19.74 25.35 14.98
C GLU A 213 21.01 26.10 14.57
N ALA A 214 22.00 25.38 14.01
CA ALA A 214 23.20 26.01 13.45
C ALA A 214 22.85 26.94 12.28
N ASN A 215 21.98 26.51 11.36
CA ASN A 215 21.58 27.32 10.22
C ASN A 215 20.78 28.57 10.62
N ARG A 216 19.91 28.48 11.64
CA ARG A 216 19.20 29.65 12.19
C ARG A 216 20.16 30.68 12.78
N SER A 217 21.22 30.23 13.44
CA SER A 217 22.26 31.14 13.97
C SER A 217 23.12 31.78 12.86
N ALA A 218 23.39 31.06 11.77
CA ALA A 218 24.16 31.56 10.64
C ALA A 218 23.41 32.59 9.77
N GLY A 219 22.06 32.61 9.82
CA GLY A 219 21.22 33.59 9.14
C GLY A 219 21.14 34.97 9.84
N LYS A 220 21.50 35.06 11.12
CA LYS A 220 21.63 36.33 11.86
C LYS A 220 23.08 36.84 11.83
N LYS A 221 23.64 37.08 10.65
CA LYS A 221 24.90 37.84 10.55
C LYS A 221 24.56 39.33 10.62
N SER A 222 24.61 39.92 11.82
CA SER A 222 24.55 41.39 11.97
C SER A 222 25.71 42.00 11.17
N PHE A 223 25.41 42.83 10.18
CA PHE A 223 26.46 43.56 9.45
C PHE A 223 27.10 44.57 10.40
N SER A 224 28.38 44.38 10.72
CA SER A 224 29.19 45.33 11.47
C SER A 224 30.06 46.11 10.47
N MET A 225 29.67 47.34 10.14
CA MET A 225 30.57 48.31 9.54
C MET A 225 30.86 49.41 10.57
N PHE A 226 32.15 49.63 10.86
CA PHE A 226 32.65 50.68 11.75
C PHE A 226 32.30 50.55 13.25
N GLY A 227 32.29 49.32 13.79
CA GLY A 227 32.17 49.10 15.23
C GLY A 227 30.77 49.31 15.81
N VAL A 228 29.78 49.58 14.95
CA VAL A 228 28.36 49.66 15.35
C VAL A 228 27.62 48.45 14.79
N LYS A 229 26.94 47.72 15.68
CA LYS A 229 26.05 46.63 15.32
C LYS A 229 24.66 47.21 15.08
N TRP A 230 24.15 47.04 13.87
CA TRP A 230 22.75 47.33 13.56
C TRP A 230 22.00 46.00 13.56
N ASP A 231 21.09 45.83 14.52
CA ASP A 231 20.15 44.71 14.62
C ASP A 231 18.89 44.97 13.77
#